data_AF-A0AAW1SV40-F1
#
_entry.id   AF-A0AAW1SV40-F1
#
_cell.length_a   1.000
_cell.length_b   1.000
_cell.length_c   1.000
_cell.angle_alpha   90.00
_cell.angle_beta   90.00
_cell.angle_gamma   90.00
#
_symmetry.space_group_name_H-M   'P 1'
#
loop_
_entity.id
_entity.type
_entity.pdbx_description
1 polymer ?
#
loop_
_entity_poly.entity_id
_entity_poly.type
_entity_poly.pdbx_seq_one_letter_code
_entity_poly.pdbx_strand_id
1 'polypeptide(L)'
;MSELQAFILRGEVVKLYRTFLRTVRHAPVNLQSELRQQVRTGFDAHSAPKDAYGSRSLLSMVAQDSFNQKKSQALIALEEADKSRKGSVDAPIVDLVNELNNHEHIFTTSSCSGRVSVFAEPDAASRATGKKGGAWAYATHDLASLPDIQDSIKPYILEGLCLIAT
;
A
#
# COMPACT_ATOMS: atom_id res chain seq x y z
N MET A 1 -2.24 7.38 30.83
CA MET A 1 -2.16 7.24 29.36
C MET A 1 -0.98 8.07 28.86
N SER A 2 -0.21 7.62 27.87
CA SER A 2 0.78 8.49 27.23
C SER A 2 0.06 9.52 26.36
N GLU A 3 0.59 10.74 26.25
CA GLU A 3 -0.02 11.81 25.44
C GLU A 3 -0.26 11.38 23.98
N LEU A 4 0.64 10.56 23.44
CA LEU A 4 0.55 10.02 22.08
C LEU A 4 -0.70 9.16 21.85
N GLN A 5 -1.06 8.31 22.81
CA GLN A 5 -2.25 7.45 22.69
C GLN A 5 -3.55 8.26 22.74
N ALA A 6 -3.60 9.28 23.61
CA ALA A 6 -4.73 10.21 23.67
C ALA A 6 -4.83 11.10 22.41
N PHE A 7 -3.70 11.39 21.76
CA PHE A 7 -3.65 12.14 20.51
C PHE A 7 -4.16 11.28 19.33
N ILE A 8 -3.73 10.01 19.23
CA ILE A 8 -4.18 9.09 18.17
C ILE A 8 -5.69 8.82 18.27
N LEU A 9 -6.20 8.55 19.48
CA LEU A 9 -7.64 8.40 19.74
C LEU A 9 -8.43 9.62 19.26
N ARG A 10 -7.97 10.82 19.65
CA ARG A 10 -8.59 12.08 19.21
C ARG A 10 -8.53 12.22 17.69
N GLY A 11 -7.44 11.81 17.05
CA GLY A 11 -7.28 11.82 15.60
C GLY A 11 -8.30 10.92 14.87
N GLU A 12 -8.45 9.67 15.29
CA GLU A 12 -9.39 8.71 14.68
C GLU A 12 -10.85 9.09 14.95
N VAL A 13 -11.17 9.52 16.17
CA VAL A 13 -12.50 10.01 16.54
C VAL A 13 -12.88 11.25 15.72
N VAL A 14 -11.93 12.16 15.48
CA VAL A 14 -12.13 13.33 14.61
C VAL A 14 -12.26 12.92 13.13
N LYS A 15 -11.55 11.90 12.65
CA LYS A 15 -11.74 11.36 11.29
C LYS A 15 -13.15 10.81 11.12
N LEU A 16 -13.63 10.02 12.07
CA LEU A 16 -14.96 9.41 12.05
C LEU A 16 -16.06 10.48 12.09
N TYR A 17 -15.90 11.50 12.94
CA TYR A 17 -16.74 12.69 12.98
C TYR A 17 -16.78 13.44 11.64
N ARG A 18 -15.62 13.68 11.02
CA ARG A 18 -15.52 14.33 9.70
C ARG A 18 -16.20 13.51 8.61
N THR A 19 -16.07 12.18 8.64
CA THR A 19 -16.74 11.28 7.69
C THR A 19 -18.26 11.36 7.84
N PHE A 20 -18.79 11.35 9.07
CA PHE A 20 -20.22 11.54 9.32
C PHE A 20 -20.73 12.90 8.82
N LEU A 21 -19.99 13.99 9.05
CA LEU A 21 -20.39 15.30 8.52
C LEU A 21 -20.42 15.34 6.99
N ARG A 22 -19.58 14.56 6.30
CA ARG A 22 -19.62 14.43 4.84
C ARG A 22 -20.85 13.66 4.38
N THR A 23 -21.24 12.59 5.07
CA THR A 23 -22.45 11.82 4.70
C THR A 23 -23.73 12.63 4.91
N VAL A 24 -23.79 13.48 5.95
CA VAL A 24 -24.93 14.40 6.17
C VAL A 24 -25.11 15.40 5.02
N ARG A 25 -24.05 15.74 4.28
CA ARG A 25 -24.14 16.62 3.10
C ARG A 25 -24.94 16.00 1.95
N HIS A 26 -25.07 14.68 1.93
CA HIS A 26 -25.85 13.94 0.93
C HIS A 26 -27.29 13.65 1.39
N ALA A 27 -27.66 14.01 2.63
CA ALA A 27 -29.02 13.85 3.14
C ALA A 27 -29.98 14.94 2.57
N PRO A 28 -31.29 14.68 2.54
CA PRO A 28 -32.30 15.69 2.16
C PRO A 28 -32.14 16.99 2.96
N VAL A 29 -32.25 18.14 2.29
CA VAL A 29 -31.93 19.47 2.86
C VAL A 29 -32.69 19.75 4.17
N ASN A 30 -33.95 19.31 4.26
CA ASN A 30 -34.80 19.45 5.44
C ASN A 30 -34.33 18.65 6.67
N LEU A 31 -33.48 17.64 6.49
CA LEU A 31 -32.96 16.78 7.57
C LEU A 31 -31.51 17.12 7.95
N GLN A 32 -30.80 17.92 7.16
CA GLN A 32 -29.37 18.15 7.37
C GLN A 32 -29.05 18.86 8.69
N SER A 33 -29.87 19.83 9.11
CA SER A 33 -29.68 20.57 10.36
C SER A 33 -29.84 19.65 11.58
N GLU A 34 -30.91 18.86 11.58
CA GLU A 34 -31.21 17.90 12.64
C GLU A 34 -30.12 16.82 12.74
N LEU A 35 -29.72 16.23 11.61
CA LEU A 35 -28.67 15.22 11.57
C LEU A 35 -27.31 15.77 12.05
N ARG A 36 -26.95 17.01 11.69
CA ARG A 36 -25.73 17.66 12.20
C ARG A 36 -25.81 17.85 13.71
N GLN A 37 -26.96 18.25 14.22
CA GLN A 37 -27.16 18.49 15.65
C GLN A 37 -27.13 17.18 16.44
N GLN A 38 -27.72 16.10 15.93
CA GLN A 38 -27.64 14.76 16.53
C GLN A 38 -26.20 14.25 16.59
N VAL A 39 -25.45 14.36 15.48
CA VAL A 39 -24.03 13.93 15.42
C VAL A 39 -23.16 14.73 16.40
N ARG A 40 -23.40 16.04 16.52
CA ARG A 40 -22.66 16.90 17.46
C ARG A 40 -22.97 16.56 18.92
N THR A 41 -24.25 16.43 19.27
CA THR A 41 -24.68 16.08 20.63
C THR A 41 -24.16 14.69 21.03
N GLY A 42 -24.18 13.73 20.11
CA GLY A 42 -23.60 12.40 20.32
C GLY A 42 -22.09 12.45 20.56
N PHE A 43 -21.36 13.28 19.83
CA PHE A 43 -19.92 13.45 20.01
C PHE A 43 -19.57 14.13 21.34
N ASP A 44 -20.31 15.15 21.73
CA ASP A 44 -20.10 15.90 22.97
C ASP A 44 -20.39 15.02 24.20
N ALA A 45 -21.42 14.16 24.14
CA ALA A 45 -21.75 13.20 25.19
C ALA A 45 -20.64 12.16 25.44
N HIS A 46 -19.76 11.93 24.47
CA HIS A 46 -18.65 10.96 24.53
C HIS A 46 -17.27 11.62 24.62
N SER A 47 -17.18 12.96 24.73
CA SER A 47 -15.92 13.71 24.66
C SER A 47 -15.07 13.73 25.95
N ALA A 48 -15.39 12.94 26.97
CA ALA A 48 -14.57 12.82 28.19
C ALA A 48 -14.28 11.35 28.53
N PRO A 49 -13.05 11.01 28.96
CA PRO A 49 -12.67 9.63 29.24
C PRO A 49 -13.27 9.18 30.56
N LYS A 50 -14.28 8.31 30.49
CA LYS A 50 -14.59 7.41 31.59
C LYS A 50 -13.74 6.16 31.34
N ASP A 51 -12.82 5.90 32.27
CA ASP A 51 -12.01 4.68 32.42
C ASP A 51 -10.94 4.37 31.35
N ALA A 52 -9.68 4.39 31.81
CA ALA A 52 -8.49 4.03 31.04
C ALA A 52 -8.46 2.56 30.57
N TYR A 53 -9.38 1.72 31.04
CA TYR A 53 -9.55 0.34 30.60
C TYR A 53 -10.40 0.28 29.30
N GLY A 54 -11.49 1.05 29.25
CA GLY A 54 -12.35 1.17 28.08
C GLY A 54 -11.63 1.82 26.90
N SER A 55 -10.83 2.87 27.14
CA SER A 55 -10.09 3.54 26.07
C SER A 55 -8.98 2.67 25.45
N ARG A 56 -8.33 1.79 26.22
CA ARG A 56 -7.36 0.81 25.70
C ARG A 56 -8.03 -0.25 24.84
N SER A 57 -9.18 -0.74 25.28
CA SER A 57 -9.99 -1.70 24.51
C SER A 57 -10.50 -1.08 23.21
N LEU A 58 -10.98 0.16 23.25
CA LEU A 58 -11.44 0.86 22.05
C LEU A 58 -10.29 1.17 21.10
N LEU A 59 -9.12 1.59 21.61
CA LEU A 59 -7.90 1.76 20.82
C LEU A 59 -7.48 0.47 20.12
N SER A 60 -7.46 -0.65 20.85
CA SER A 60 -7.07 -1.93 20.27
C SER A 60 -8.07 -2.41 19.24
N MET A 61 -9.38 -2.21 19.48
CA MET A 61 -10.43 -2.53 18.51
C MET A 61 -10.29 -1.69 17.23
N VAL A 62 -10.18 -0.37 17.35
CA VAL A 62 -10.01 0.53 16.18
C VAL A 62 -8.71 0.24 15.43
N ALA A 63 -7.61 -0.06 16.14
CA ALA A 63 -6.35 -0.44 15.51
C ALA A 63 -6.50 -1.76 14.74
N GLN A 64 -7.16 -2.76 15.34
CA GLN A 64 -7.41 -4.06 14.72
C GLN A 64 -8.34 -3.93 13.50
N ASP A 65 -9.39 -3.11 13.57
CA ASP A 65 -10.28 -2.83 12.44
C ASP A 65 -9.51 -2.17 11.29
N SER A 66 -8.65 -1.18 11.60
CA SER A 66 -7.82 -0.52 10.58
C SER A 66 -6.81 -1.47 9.94
N PHE A 67 -6.30 -2.44 10.71
CA PHE A 67 -5.41 -3.47 10.21
C PHE A 67 -6.16 -4.45 9.31
N ASN A 68 -7.30 -4.96 9.77
CA ASN A 68 -8.15 -5.88 9.03
C ASN A 68 -8.59 -5.28 7.69
N GLN A 69 -8.93 -3.98 7.66
CA GLN A 69 -9.26 -3.26 6.43
C GLN A 69 -8.08 -3.18 5.46
N LYS A 70 -6.87 -2.92 5.95
CA LYS A 70 -5.67 -2.88 5.09
C LYS A 70 -5.31 -4.26 4.56
N LYS A 71 -5.40 -5.27 5.43
CA LYS A 71 -5.18 -6.67 5.07
C LYS A 71 -6.14 -7.10 3.97
N SER A 72 -7.44 -6.87 4.13
CA SER A 72 -8.43 -7.22 3.11
C SER A 72 -8.18 -6.51 1.78
N GLN A 73 -7.87 -5.21 1.81
CA GLN A 73 -7.53 -4.46 0.59
C GLN A 73 -6.27 -4.98 -0.09
N ALA A 74 -5.25 -5.36 0.67
CA ALA A 74 -4.02 -5.91 0.11
C ALA A 74 -4.26 -7.28 -0.55
N LEU A 75 -5.04 -8.16 0.08
CA LEU A 75 -5.37 -9.47 -0.47
C LEU A 75 -6.21 -9.36 -1.75
N ILE A 76 -7.23 -8.49 -1.76
CA ILE A 76 -8.02 -8.21 -2.98
C ILE A 76 -7.10 -7.70 -4.10
N ALA A 77 -6.19 -6.76 -3.78
CA ALA A 77 -5.26 -6.23 -4.77
C ALA A 77 -4.31 -7.30 -5.33
N LEU A 78 -3.88 -8.26 -4.51
CA LEU A 78 -3.04 -9.37 -4.96
C LEU A 78 -3.80 -10.39 -5.80
N GLU A 79 -5.08 -10.63 -5.51
CA GLU A 79 -5.94 -11.55 -6.28
C GLU A 79 -6.38 -10.97 -7.63
N GLU A 80 -6.77 -9.69 -7.67
CA GLU A 80 -7.30 -9.06 -8.89
C GLU A 80 -6.21 -8.68 -9.89
N ALA A 81 -5.13 -8.05 -9.40
CA ALA A 81 -4.03 -7.57 -10.24
C ALA A 81 -2.84 -7.15 -9.37
N ASP A 82 -1.90 -8.07 -9.16
CA ASP A 82 -0.61 -7.69 -8.58
C ASP A 82 0.04 -6.61 -9.47
N LYS A 83 0.36 -5.48 -8.84
CA LYS A 83 0.94 -4.30 -9.52
C LYS A 83 2.47 -4.40 -9.66
N SER A 84 3.06 -5.52 -9.24
CA SER A 84 4.45 -5.82 -9.56
C SER A 84 4.65 -5.87 -11.08
N ARG A 85 5.89 -5.70 -11.55
CA ARG A 85 6.19 -5.77 -13.00
C ARG A 85 5.88 -7.13 -13.61
N LYS A 86 6.01 -8.19 -12.81
CA LYS A 86 5.68 -9.55 -13.21
C LYS A 86 4.17 -9.79 -13.22
N GLY A 87 3.42 -9.05 -12.41
CA GLY A 87 1.97 -9.19 -12.28
C GLY A 87 1.56 -10.44 -11.49
N SER A 88 2.50 -11.10 -10.82
CA SER A 88 2.27 -12.30 -10.01
C SER A 88 3.39 -12.50 -9.00
N VAL A 89 3.08 -13.22 -7.92
CA VAL A 89 4.06 -13.68 -6.94
C VAL A 89 4.95 -14.76 -7.56
N ASP A 90 6.23 -14.76 -7.23
CA ASP A 90 7.18 -15.76 -7.73
C ASP A 90 6.90 -17.15 -7.15
N ALA A 91 6.92 -18.18 -7.99
CA ALA A 91 6.67 -19.57 -7.60
C ALA A 91 7.52 -20.03 -6.39
N PRO A 92 8.82 -19.67 -6.27
CA PRO A 92 9.64 -20.06 -5.12
C PRO A 92 9.17 -19.52 -3.76
N ILE A 93 8.38 -18.44 -3.73
CA ILE A 93 7.90 -17.81 -2.47
C ILE A 93 6.38 -17.84 -2.33
N VAL A 94 5.65 -18.47 -3.26
CA VAL A 94 4.19 -18.47 -3.24
C VAL A 94 3.64 -19.09 -1.96
N ASP A 95 4.21 -20.22 -1.52
CA ASP A 95 3.79 -20.90 -0.30
C ASP A 95 4.08 -20.07 0.95
N LEU A 96 5.24 -19.41 0.99
CA LEU A 96 5.61 -18.50 2.08
C LEU A 96 4.65 -17.30 2.15
N VAL A 97 4.33 -16.70 1.00
CA VAL A 97 3.41 -15.57 0.91
C VAL A 97 2.00 -15.98 1.37
N ASN A 98 1.53 -17.15 0.94
CA ASN A 98 0.24 -17.69 1.35
C ASN A 98 0.19 -17.96 2.86
N GLU A 99 1.24 -18.56 3.43
CA GLU A 99 1.32 -18.83 4.86
C GLU A 99 1.31 -17.54 5.69
N LEU A 100 2.07 -16.53 5.27
CA LEU A 100 2.06 -15.22 5.91
C LEU A 100 0.68 -14.55 5.83
N ASN A 101 0.00 -14.66 4.70
CA ASN A 101 -1.33 -14.07 4.51
C ASN A 101 -2.44 -14.81 5.27
N ASN A 102 -2.26 -16.09 5.58
CA ASN A 102 -3.18 -16.85 6.42
C ASN A 102 -3.13 -16.41 7.91
N HIS A 103 -2.04 -15.79 8.35
CA HIS A 103 -1.85 -15.42 9.75
C HIS A 103 -2.63 -14.15 10.15
N GLU A 104 -3.33 -14.15 11.28
CA GLU A 104 -4.29 -13.10 11.67
C GLU A 104 -3.70 -11.68 11.73
N HIS A 105 -2.47 -11.54 12.23
CA HIS A 105 -1.86 -10.24 12.54
C HIS A 105 -0.75 -9.79 11.58
N ILE A 106 -0.60 -10.47 10.44
CA ILE A 106 0.34 -10.07 9.39
C ILE A 106 -0.31 -10.28 8.02
N PHE A 107 0.18 -9.55 7.04
CA PHE A 107 -0.12 -9.74 5.64
C PHE A 107 1.03 -9.20 4.80
N THR A 108 1.15 -9.68 3.57
CA THR A 108 2.10 -9.20 2.58
C THR A 108 1.42 -8.27 1.60
N THR A 109 2.23 -7.43 0.94
CA THR A 109 1.84 -6.74 -0.28
C THR A 109 2.50 -7.43 -1.48
N SER A 110 2.68 -6.72 -2.59
CA SER A 110 3.50 -7.20 -3.71
C SER A 110 4.88 -7.64 -3.22
N SER A 111 5.24 -8.88 -3.55
CA SER A 111 6.43 -9.57 -3.04
C SER A 111 7.10 -10.34 -4.18
N CYS A 112 8.42 -10.46 -4.15
CA CYS A 112 9.21 -11.19 -5.16
C CYS A 112 10.36 -11.94 -4.48
N SER A 113 10.86 -12.99 -5.14
CA SER A 113 12.00 -13.80 -4.67
C SER A 113 13.36 -13.21 -5.04
N GLY A 114 13.37 -12.00 -5.60
CA GLY A 114 14.55 -11.40 -6.22
C GLY A 114 14.51 -11.53 -7.75
N ARG A 115 15.42 -10.83 -8.42
CA ARG A 115 15.57 -10.89 -9.88
C ARG A 115 17.02 -10.65 -10.27
N VAL A 116 17.43 -11.20 -11.40
CA VAL A 116 18.61 -10.75 -12.15
C VAL A 116 18.13 -9.78 -13.21
N SER A 117 18.75 -8.61 -13.29
CA SER A 117 18.40 -7.64 -14.34
C SER A 117 19.58 -6.88 -14.89
N VAL A 118 19.47 -6.51 -16.17
CA VAL A 118 20.37 -5.58 -16.85
C VAL A 118 19.55 -4.38 -17.30
N PHE A 119 19.99 -3.20 -16.91
CA PHE A 119 19.37 -1.92 -17.21
C PHE A 119 20.28 -1.12 -18.13
N ALA A 120 19.77 -0.73 -19.30
CA ALA A 120 20.44 0.16 -20.21
C ALA A 120 20.15 1.61 -19.80
N GLU A 121 21.20 2.39 -19.51
CA GLU A 121 21.06 3.80 -19.26
C GLU A 121 20.52 4.54 -20.50
N PRO A 122 19.73 5.61 -20.31
CA PRO A 122 19.28 6.42 -21.43
C PRO A 122 20.48 7.08 -22.13
N ASP A 123 20.41 7.18 -23.46
CA ASP A 123 21.42 7.91 -24.23
C ASP A 123 21.47 9.41 -23.86
N ALA A 124 22.51 10.11 -24.30
CA ALA A 124 22.71 11.52 -23.97
C ALA A 124 21.57 12.44 -24.47
N ALA A 125 20.96 12.15 -25.63
CA ALA A 125 19.85 12.93 -26.19
C ALA A 125 18.53 12.66 -25.43
N SER A 126 18.28 11.42 -25.05
CA SER A 126 17.16 10.99 -24.19
C SER A 126 17.24 11.64 -22.80
N ARG A 127 18.46 11.75 -22.24
CA ARG A 127 18.70 12.52 -21.00
C ARG A 127 18.44 14.02 -21.19
N ALA A 128 18.91 14.60 -22.30
CA ALA A 128 18.73 16.02 -22.60
C ALA A 128 17.26 16.42 -22.80
N THR A 129 16.41 15.49 -23.28
CA THR A 129 14.95 15.70 -23.42
C THR A 129 14.17 15.47 -22.12
N GLY A 130 14.86 15.20 -21.00
CA GLY A 130 14.23 15.06 -19.69
C GLY A 130 13.48 13.74 -19.47
N LYS A 131 13.60 12.77 -20.40
CA LYS A 131 13.08 11.42 -20.17
C LYS A 131 13.87 10.77 -19.03
N LYS A 132 13.20 10.56 -17.91
CA LYS A 132 13.76 9.87 -16.74
C LYS A 132 13.57 8.37 -16.89
N GLY A 133 14.65 7.62 -16.77
CA GLY A 133 14.65 6.16 -16.83
C GLY A 133 15.16 5.63 -18.17
N GLY A 134 16.16 4.77 -18.09
CA GLY A 134 16.61 3.92 -19.18
C GLY A 134 15.71 2.70 -19.41
N ALA A 135 16.21 1.73 -20.16
CA ALA A 135 15.47 0.55 -20.59
C ALA A 135 15.86 -0.70 -19.80
N TRP A 136 14.92 -1.61 -19.59
CA TRP A 136 15.22 -2.93 -19.03
C TRP A 136 15.67 -3.83 -20.17
N ALA A 137 16.98 -3.95 -20.35
CA ALA A 137 17.56 -4.76 -21.40
C ALA A 137 17.37 -6.27 -21.12
N TYR A 138 17.37 -6.65 -19.85
CA TYR A 138 17.09 -8.02 -19.42
C TYR A 138 16.50 -8.01 -18.00
N ALA A 139 15.55 -8.91 -17.73
CA ALA A 139 15.04 -9.15 -16.39
C ALA A 139 14.49 -10.57 -16.28
N THR A 140 14.90 -11.30 -15.25
CA THR A 140 14.34 -12.62 -14.94
C THR A 140 14.22 -12.82 -13.43
N HIS A 141 13.19 -13.55 -13.03
CA HIS A 141 12.99 -14.01 -11.65
C HIS A 141 13.50 -15.45 -11.45
N ASP A 142 13.95 -16.10 -12.54
CA ASP A 142 14.53 -17.44 -12.54
C ASP A 142 16.06 -17.38 -12.67
N LEU A 143 16.70 -18.55 -12.77
CA LEU A 143 18.13 -18.64 -13.06
C LEU A 143 18.43 -17.98 -14.42
N ALA A 144 19.32 -17.00 -14.39
CA ALA A 144 19.71 -16.30 -15.61
C ALA A 144 20.70 -17.15 -16.41
N SER A 145 20.43 -17.33 -17.70
CA SER A 145 21.34 -18.00 -18.62
C SER A 145 22.21 -16.95 -19.34
N LEU A 146 23.50 -17.26 -19.50
CA LEU A 146 24.43 -16.36 -20.18
C LEU A 146 24.05 -16.12 -21.66
N PRO A 147 23.61 -17.13 -22.44
CA PRO A 147 23.11 -16.90 -23.80
C PRO A 147 21.92 -15.93 -23.85
N ASP A 148 20.92 -16.11 -22.99
CA ASP A 148 19.72 -15.25 -23.00
C ASP A 148 20.07 -13.80 -22.64
N ILE A 149 20.96 -13.61 -21.66
CA ILE A 149 21.47 -12.29 -21.31
C ILE A 149 22.17 -11.67 -22.53
N GLN A 150 23.11 -12.40 -23.15
CA GLN A 150 23.90 -11.90 -24.29
C GLN A 150 23.00 -11.49 -25.46
N ASP A 151 22.03 -12.32 -25.82
CA ASP A 151 21.10 -12.04 -26.90
C ASP A 151 20.21 -10.83 -26.58
N SER A 152 19.74 -10.73 -25.34
CA SER A 152 18.88 -9.62 -24.90
C SER A 152 19.61 -8.27 -24.85
N ILE A 153 20.90 -8.24 -24.45
CA ILE A 153 21.65 -6.99 -24.32
C ILE A 153 22.35 -6.53 -25.61
N LYS A 154 22.50 -7.42 -26.60
CA LYS A 154 23.23 -7.15 -27.85
C LYS A 154 22.79 -5.86 -28.57
N PRO A 155 21.48 -5.55 -28.72
CA PRO A 155 21.05 -4.31 -29.38
C PRO A 155 21.58 -3.06 -28.68
N TYR A 156 21.53 -3.05 -27.35
CA TYR A 156 21.95 -1.91 -26.52
C TYR A 156 23.46 -1.68 -26.60
N ILE A 157 24.26 -2.75 -26.68
CA ILE A 157 25.72 -2.66 -26.88
C ILE A 157 26.04 -2.07 -28.25
N LEU A 158 25.33 -2.50 -29.30
CA LEU A 158 25.53 -1.98 -30.66
C LEU A 158 25.14 -0.50 -30.78
N GLU A 159 24.16 -0.06 -29.99
CA GLU A 159 23.78 1.35 -29.85
C GLU A 159 24.75 2.16 -28.95
N GLY A 160 25.75 1.52 -28.36
CA GLY A 160 26.74 2.17 -27.49
C GLY A 160 26.20 2.60 -26.14
N LEU A 161 25.10 1.98 -25.66
CA LEU A 161 24.49 2.30 -24.39
C LEU A 161 25.26 1.68 -23.22
N CYS A 162 25.30 2.41 -22.11
CA CYS A 162 25.87 1.93 -20.85
C CYS A 162 24.89 0.96 -20.18
N LEU A 163 25.38 -0.20 -19.71
CA LEU A 163 24.58 -1.23 -19.09
C LEU A 163 24.96 -1.40 -17.61
N ILE A 164 23.96 -1.51 -16.75
CA ILE A 164 24.09 -1.73 -15.30
C ILE A 164 23.37 -3.02 -14.94
N ALA A 165 24.05 -3.96 -14.29
CA ALA A 165 23.46 -5.21 -13.82
C ALA A 165 23.22 -5.19 -12.32
N THR A 166 22.16 -5.86 -11.85
CA THR A 166 21.81 -6.05 -10.44
C THR A 166 21.34 -7.46 -10.18
#